data_AF-A0A7C4CD15-F1
#
_entry.id   AF-A0A7C4CD15-F1
#
_cell.length_a   1.000
_cell.length_b   1.000
_cell.length_c   1.000
_cell.angle_alpha   90.00
_cell.angle_beta   90.00
_cell.angle_gamma   90.00
#
_symmetry.space_group_name_H-M   'P 1'
#
loop_
_entity.id
_entity.type
_entity.pdbx_description
1 polymer ?
#
loop_
_entity_poly.entity_id
_entity_poly.type
_entity_poly.pdbx_seq_one_letter_code
_entity_poly.pdbx_strand_id
1 'polypeptide(L)'
;MAKKRGRVRAWILLLVWVALTVVALTVPVRHPPRIVQRGLDKAIHTGLFTVMGVLGQAATPWATLVLTAPIAFGVEWMQKKLPSGRTYEEVDLIANLLGLALGVVCYELSIRLR
;
A
#
# COMPACT_ATOMS: atom_id res chain seq x y z
N MET A 1 -2.70 -3.77 -29.37
CA MET A 1 -3.47 -4.64 -28.44
C MET A 1 -2.70 -5.07 -27.18
N ALA A 2 -1.41 -5.42 -27.26
CA ALA A 2 -0.63 -5.90 -26.10
C ALA A 2 -0.56 -4.92 -24.91
N LYS A 3 -0.34 -3.62 -25.16
CA LYS A 3 -0.29 -2.56 -24.13
C LYS A 3 -1.60 -2.44 -23.32
N LYS A 4 -2.75 -2.64 -23.98
CA LYS A 4 -4.08 -2.66 -23.35
C LYS A 4 -4.25 -3.88 -22.44
N ARG A 5 -3.83 -5.08 -22.89
CA ARG A 5 -3.84 -6.30 -22.08
C ARG A 5 -2.92 -6.21 -20.86
N GLY A 6 -1.75 -5.58 -21.00
CA GLY A 6 -0.82 -5.34 -19.89
C GLY A 6 -1.43 -4.48 -18.78
N ARG A 7 -2.11 -3.38 -19.15
CA ARG A 7 -2.81 -2.52 -18.18
C ARG A 7 -3.95 -3.23 -17.46
N VAL A 8 -4.75 -4.03 -18.16
CA VAL A 8 -5.84 -4.80 -17.52
C VAL A 8 -5.30 -5.74 -16.44
N ARG A 9 -4.19 -6.44 -16.73
CA ARG A 9 -3.53 -7.29 -15.72
C ARG A 9 -3.04 -6.49 -14.53
N ALA A 10 -2.42 -5.32 -14.76
CA ALA A 10 -1.97 -4.44 -13.68
C ALA A 10 -3.15 -3.96 -12.80
N TRP A 11 -4.30 -3.63 -13.40
CA TRP A 11 -5.51 -3.29 -12.66
C TRP A 11 -6.03 -4.43 -11.80
N ILE A 12 -6.09 -5.66 -12.34
CA ILE A 12 -6.51 -6.83 -11.57
C ILE A 12 -5.57 -7.05 -10.37
N LEU A 13 -4.26 -7.01 -10.61
CA LEU A 13 -3.26 -7.16 -9.55
C LEU A 13 -3.38 -6.06 -8.49
N LEU A 14 -3.60 -4.80 -8.91
CA LEU A 14 -3.81 -3.69 -8.00
C LEU A 14 -5.04 -3.90 -7.12
N LEU A 15 -6.17 -4.28 -7.70
CA LEU A 15 -7.41 -4.51 -6.94
C LEU A 15 -7.27 -5.65 -5.93
N VAL A 16 -6.65 -6.76 -6.34
CA VAL A 16 -6.34 -7.88 -5.43
C VAL A 16 -5.42 -7.42 -4.31
N TRP A 17 -4.38 -6.66 -4.64
CA TRP A 17 -3.42 -6.16 -3.65
C TRP A 17 -4.03 -5.17 -2.67
N VAL A 18 -4.92 -4.28 -3.14
CA VAL A 18 -5.71 -3.39 -2.28
C VAL A 18 -6.54 -4.21 -1.30
N ALA A 19 -7.29 -5.21 -1.76
CA ALA A 19 -8.09 -6.06 -0.89
C ALA A 19 -7.24 -6.77 0.17
N LEU A 20 -6.09 -7.34 -0.23
CA LEU A 20 -5.15 -7.99 0.69
C LEU A 20 -4.58 -7.00 1.70
N THR A 21 -4.21 -5.78 1.27
CA THR A 21 -3.67 -4.74 2.16
C THR A 21 -4.70 -4.29 3.18
N VAL A 22 -5.94 -4.05 2.76
CA VAL A 22 -7.04 -3.70 3.68
C VAL A 22 -7.21 -4.81 4.71
N VAL A 23 -7.39 -6.07 4.28
CA VAL A 23 -7.55 -7.21 5.19
C VAL A 23 -6.37 -7.31 6.16
N ALA A 24 -5.14 -7.28 5.65
CA ALA A 24 -3.93 -7.40 6.46
C ALA A 24 -3.84 -6.32 7.55
N LEU A 25 -4.29 -5.10 7.27
CA LEU A 25 -4.22 -3.94 8.17
C LEU A 25 -5.49 -3.70 9.01
N THR A 26 -6.60 -4.38 8.72
CA THR A 26 -7.84 -4.27 9.52
C THR A 26 -8.15 -5.51 10.35
N VAL A 27 -7.57 -6.67 10.04
CA VAL A 27 -7.78 -7.89 10.84
C VAL A 27 -7.28 -7.69 12.27
N PRO A 28 -8.07 -8.05 13.29
CA PRO A 28 -7.64 -7.91 14.68
C PRO A 28 -6.39 -8.72 15.01
N VAL A 29 -5.43 -8.11 15.69
CA VAL A 29 -4.24 -8.80 16.20
C VAL A 29 -4.26 -8.73 17.72
N ARG A 30 -4.49 -9.87 18.38
CA ARG A 30 -4.40 -9.96 19.84
C ARG A 30 -2.95 -10.22 20.22
N HIS A 31 -2.36 -9.31 21.01
CA HIS A 31 -0.97 -9.37 21.49
C HIS A 31 0.09 -9.49 20.38
N PRO A 32 0.32 -8.43 19.60
CA PRO A 32 1.41 -8.43 18.63
C PRO A 32 2.76 -8.66 19.34
N PRO A 33 3.66 -9.50 18.80
CA PRO A 33 4.96 -9.73 19.39
C PRO A 33 5.77 -8.43 19.43
N ARG A 34 6.63 -8.27 20.45
CA ARG A 34 7.36 -7.00 20.72
C ARG A 34 8.18 -6.48 19.53
N ILE A 35 8.62 -7.34 18.63
CA ILE A 35 9.36 -6.93 17.42
C ILE A 35 8.50 -6.15 16.42
N VAL A 36 7.21 -6.50 16.32
CA VAL A 36 6.22 -5.77 15.52
C VAL A 36 6.06 -4.36 16.08
N GLN A 37 5.95 -4.24 17.41
CA GLN A 37 5.83 -2.97 18.13
C GLN A 37 7.08 -2.07 18.05
N ARG A 38 8.26 -2.61 17.67
CA ARG A 38 9.55 -1.88 17.62
C ARG A 38 9.99 -1.48 16.21
N GLY A 39 9.05 -1.35 15.28
CA GLY A 39 9.30 -0.77 13.95
C GLY A 39 9.16 -1.73 12.77
N LEU A 40 9.01 -3.04 13.00
CA LEU A 40 8.65 -3.97 11.91
C LEU A 40 7.27 -3.62 11.32
N ASP A 41 6.35 -3.09 12.12
CA ASP A 41 5.04 -2.61 11.63
C ASP A 41 5.19 -1.52 10.55
N LYS A 42 6.04 -0.52 10.79
CA LYS A 42 6.37 0.54 9.82
C LYS A 42 6.95 -0.03 8.52
N ALA A 43 7.81 -1.04 8.63
CA ALA A 43 8.40 -1.71 7.48
C ALA A 43 7.34 -2.48 6.68
N ILE A 44 6.40 -3.14 7.36
CA ILE A 44 5.25 -3.81 6.73
C ILE A 44 4.39 -2.78 5.99
N HIS A 45 4.03 -1.69 6.65
CA HIS A 45 3.28 -0.58 6.04
C HIS A 45 3.98 -0.03 4.80
N THR A 46 5.26 0.33 4.92
CA THR A 46 6.07 0.82 3.80
C THR A 46 6.12 -0.20 2.65
N GLY A 47 6.32 -1.48 2.95
CA GLY A 47 6.39 -2.55 1.95
C GLY A 47 5.07 -2.77 1.21
N LEU A 48 3.96 -2.87 1.95
CA LEU A 48 2.62 -3.05 1.39
C LEU A 48 2.26 -1.91 0.44
N PHE A 49 2.52 -0.67 0.85
CA PHE A 49 2.23 0.50 0.03
C PHE A 49 3.25 0.73 -1.08
N THR A 50 4.49 0.26 -0.96
CA THR A 50 5.46 0.23 -2.08
C THR A 50 4.94 -0.63 -3.23
N VAL A 51 4.47 -1.84 -2.94
CA VAL A 51 3.88 -2.72 -3.96
C VAL A 51 2.63 -2.07 -4.56
N MET A 52 1.78 -1.44 -3.73
CA MET A 52 0.61 -0.71 -4.22
C MET A 52 0.99 0.44 -5.16
N GLY A 53 2.04 1.20 -4.85
CA GLY A 53 2.57 2.27 -5.71
C GLY A 53 3.07 1.74 -7.06
N VAL A 54 3.83 0.63 -7.06
CA VAL A 54 4.30 -0.02 -8.30
C VAL A 54 3.12 -0.49 -9.17
N LEU A 55 2.16 -1.19 -8.57
CA LEU A 55 0.99 -1.70 -9.29
C LEU A 55 0.09 -0.57 -9.78
N GLY A 56 -0.07 0.48 -8.97
CA GLY A 56 -0.79 1.69 -9.33
C GLY A 56 -0.16 2.39 -10.53
N GLN A 57 1.16 2.56 -10.53
CA GLN A 57 1.88 3.19 -11.65
C GLN A 57 1.85 2.33 -12.91
N ALA A 58 1.88 1.00 -12.76
CA ALA A 58 1.67 0.08 -13.88
C ALA A 58 0.25 0.15 -14.47
N ALA A 59 -0.76 0.37 -13.64
CA ALA A 59 -2.17 0.41 -14.03
C ALA A 59 -2.58 1.77 -14.62
N THR A 60 -2.13 2.86 -13.98
CA THR A 60 -2.49 4.25 -14.31
C THR A 60 -1.32 5.22 -14.07
N PRO A 61 -0.34 5.27 -14.99
CA PRO A 61 0.82 6.13 -14.84
C PRO A 61 0.45 7.59 -14.56
N TRP A 62 1.14 8.21 -13.60
CA TRP A 62 0.98 9.63 -13.18
C TRP A 62 -0.33 9.96 -12.45
N ALA A 63 -1.33 9.08 -12.46
CA ALA A 63 -2.55 9.21 -11.65
C ALA A 63 -2.55 8.30 -10.41
N THR A 64 -1.50 7.49 -10.22
CA THR A 64 -1.35 6.53 -9.11
C THR A 64 -1.66 7.14 -7.76
N LEU A 65 -0.99 8.23 -7.40
CA LEU A 65 -1.11 8.81 -6.06
C LEU A 65 -2.51 9.34 -5.79
N VAL A 66 -3.19 9.87 -6.80
CA VAL A 66 -4.59 10.32 -6.69
C VAL A 66 -5.51 9.13 -6.35
N LEU A 67 -5.23 7.96 -6.92
CA LEU A 67 -6.01 6.75 -6.70
C LEU A 67 -5.67 6.06 -5.36
N THR A 68 -4.38 5.96 -5.02
CA THR A 68 -3.90 5.10 -3.92
C THR A 68 -3.69 5.83 -2.60
N ALA A 69 -3.42 7.15 -2.60
CA ALA A 69 -3.28 7.92 -1.37
C ALA A 69 -4.56 7.94 -0.50
N PRO A 70 -5.78 8.03 -1.07
CA PRO A 70 -7.01 7.89 -0.28
C PRO A 70 -7.12 6.52 0.42
N ILE A 71 -6.58 5.46 -0.19
CA ILE A 71 -6.55 4.12 0.41
C ILE A 71 -5.55 4.08 1.56
N ALA A 72 -4.35 4.64 1.37
CA ALA A 72 -3.33 4.76 2.41
C ALA A 72 -3.82 5.50 3.66
N PHE A 73 -4.53 6.61 3.45
CA PHE A 73 -5.15 7.36 4.52
C PHE A 73 -6.35 6.62 5.13
N GLY A 74 -7.23 6.09 4.28
CA GLY A 74 -8.49 5.48 4.68
C GLY A 74 -8.29 4.26 5.58
N VAL A 75 -7.34 3.39 5.25
CA VAL A 75 -7.06 2.17 6.04
C VAL A 75 -6.56 2.53 7.44
N GLU A 76 -5.63 3.48 7.54
CA GLU A 76 -5.09 3.94 8.81
C GLU A 76 -6.16 4.63 9.65
N TRP A 77 -6.97 5.49 9.03
CA TRP A 77 -8.10 6.13 9.69
C TRP A 77 -9.17 5.13 10.16
N MET A 78 -9.44 4.06 9.40
CA MET A 78 -10.39 3.01 9.78
C MET A 78 -9.98 2.30 11.07
N GLN A 79 -8.68 2.20 11.37
CA GLN A 79 -8.22 1.61 12.63
C GLN A 79 -8.71 2.39 13.86
N LYS A 80 -9.05 3.69 13.75
CA LYS A 80 -9.70 4.46 14.84
C LYS A 80 -11.06 3.90 15.25
N LYS A 81 -11.75 3.24 14.32
CA LYS A 81 -13.16 2.83 14.46
C LYS A 81 -13.35 1.33 14.65
N LEU A 82 -12.37 0.53 14.23
CA LEU A 82 -12.47 -0.92 14.28
C LEU A 82 -12.05 -1.46 15.64
N PRO A 83 -12.78 -2.43 16.22
CA PRO A 83 -12.36 -3.14 17.43
C PRO A 83 -11.27 -4.18 17.11
N SER A 84 -10.20 -3.74 16.42
CA SER A 84 -9.13 -4.61 15.93
C SER A 84 -7.97 -4.76 16.93
N GLY A 85 -7.93 -3.94 17.99
CA GLY A 85 -6.78 -3.84 18.87
C GLY A 85 -5.58 -3.12 18.23
N ARG A 86 -5.72 -2.65 16.99
CA ARG A 86 -4.82 -1.68 16.36
C ARG A 86 -5.29 -0.27 16.68
N THR A 87 -4.36 0.66 16.72
CA THR A 87 -4.61 2.08 16.98
C THR A 87 -4.04 2.90 15.85
N TYR A 88 -4.76 3.93 15.44
CA TYR A 88 -4.22 4.92 14.51
C TYR A 88 -2.89 5.48 15.00
N GLU A 89 -1.91 5.50 14.11
CA GLU A 89 -0.59 6.02 14.40
C GLU A 89 -0.07 6.84 13.20
N GLU A 90 0.34 8.09 13.48
CA GLU A 90 0.67 9.06 12.42
C GLU A 90 1.90 8.65 11.62
N VAL A 91 2.84 7.96 12.25
CA VAL A 91 4.06 7.49 11.61
C VAL A 91 3.77 6.27 10.71
N ASP A 92 2.74 5.47 10.98
CA ASP A 92 2.23 4.42 10.07
C ASP A 92 1.55 5.04 8.85
N LEU A 93 0.83 6.14 9.02
CA LEU A 93 0.34 6.93 7.88
C LEU A 93 1.49 7.45 7.02
N ILE A 94 2.53 8.00 7.64
CA ILE A 94 3.73 8.46 6.94
C ILE A 94 4.41 7.30 6.21
N ALA A 95 4.53 6.13 6.85
CA ALA A 95 5.07 4.91 6.24
C ALA A 95 4.26 4.49 5.01
N ASN A 96 2.92 4.56 5.06
CA ASN A 96 2.06 4.28 3.91
C ASN A 96 2.36 5.22 2.73
N LEU A 97 2.44 6.53 3.00
CA LEU A 97 2.68 7.55 1.96
C LEU A 97 4.09 7.45 1.37
N LEU A 98 5.11 7.22 2.21
CA LEU A 98 6.48 6.97 1.76
C LEU A 98 6.58 5.71 0.92
N GLY A 99 5.88 4.64 1.32
CA GLY A 99 5.75 3.43 0.53
C GLY A 99 5.18 3.71 -0.86
N LEU A 100 4.04 4.43 -0.95
CA LEU A 100 3.45 4.80 -2.24
C LEU A 100 4.43 5.57 -3.14
N ALA A 101 5.11 6.59 -2.58
CA ALA A 101 6.08 7.39 -3.30
C ALA A 101 7.26 6.54 -3.80
N LEU A 102 7.81 5.68 -2.94
CA LEU A 102 8.87 4.74 -3.29
C LEU A 102 8.43 3.79 -4.41
N GLY A 103 7.21 3.28 -4.36
CA GLY A 103 6.66 2.40 -5.39
C GLY A 103 6.58 3.07 -6.77
N VAL A 104 6.19 4.35 -6.83
CA VAL A 104 6.22 5.14 -8.06
C VAL A 104 7.65 5.26 -8.59
N VAL A 105 8.60 5.64 -7.73
CA VAL A 105 10.03 5.75 -8.10
C VAL A 105 10.57 4.42 -8.62
N CYS A 106 10.31 3.30 -7.93
CA CYS A 106 10.73 1.97 -8.35
C CYS A 106 10.18 1.59 -9.72
N TYR A 107 8.90 1.89 -9.98
CA TYR A 107 8.31 1.62 -11.30
C TYR A 107 8.99 2.46 -12.39
N GLU A 108 9.16 3.76 -12.18
CA GLU A 108 9.81 4.66 -13.14
C GLU A 108 11.27 4.27 -13.42
N LEU A 109 12.03 3.84 -12.40
CA LEU A 109 13.36 3.29 -12.60
C LEU A 109 13.32 1.99 -13.39
N SER A 110 12.37 1.10 -13.10
CA SER A 110 12.26 -0.20 -13.77
C SER A 110 11.98 -0.11 -15.27
N ILE A 111 11.31 0.96 -15.71
CA ILE A 111 11.04 1.20 -17.12
C ILE A 111 12.19 1.93 -17.83
N ARG A 112 13.02 2.69 -17.10
CA ARG A 112 14.18 3.43 -17.65
C ARG A 112 15.44 2.58 -17.78
N LEU A 113 15.56 1.54 -16.93
CA LEU A 113 16.69 0.60 -16.93
C LEU A 113 16.46 -0.61 -17.85
N ARG A 114 15.32 -0.66 -18.54
CA ARG A 114 15.00 -1.66 -19.58
C ARG A 114 15.37 -1.12 -20.95
#